data_AF-A0A443S7Y2-F1
#
_entry.id   AF-A0A443S7Y2-F1
#
_cell.length_a   1.000
_cell.length_b   1.000
_cell.length_c   1.000
_cell.angle_alpha   90.00
_cell.angle_beta   90.00
_cell.angle_gamma   90.00
#
_symmetry.space_group_name_H-M   'P 1'
#
loop_
_entity.id
_entity.type
_entity.pdbx_description
1 polymer ?
#
loop_
_entity_poly.entity_id
_entity_poly.type
_entity_poly.pdbx_seq_one_letter_code
_entity_poly.pdbx_strand_id
1 'polypeptide(L)'
;MDVEASSHKKHNISTSGRKAEKKKKKQGDGNGRNQKAFAFTSVKKAEKRFRHKQELLEKKKHIPVVDRSAVEPPPFVVAVVGPAKVGKSTLVKSLVKHMSKETLNNIKGPVTVVSGKKRRVTFIESNCDINSMIDISKVCDLALLLVDASFGFEMETFEFLNICQAHGFPRIMGVLTHLDVFKSKEKLKKAKKTLKHRFWSEVYQGAKLFYLSALVKGEYLKNDVKNLSRFISVMKFRPLQWKSMHPYLLADRIEDLTSQELIRVNPKCDRTVTLYGYTR
;
A
#
# COMPACT_ATOMS: atom_id res chain seq x y z
N MET A 1 38.61 -94.45 0.74
CA MET A 1 39.50 -93.64 1.60
C MET A 1 39.43 -92.22 1.08
N ASP A 2 38.76 -91.39 1.87
CA ASP A 2 38.42 -89.99 1.61
C ASP A 2 39.67 -89.11 1.44
N VAL A 3 39.65 -88.23 0.45
CA VAL A 3 40.64 -87.15 0.31
C VAL A 3 39.95 -85.85 0.73
N GLU A 4 40.20 -85.43 1.96
CA GLU A 4 39.73 -84.16 2.52
C GLU A 4 40.28 -82.97 1.73
N ALA A 5 39.36 -82.10 1.26
CA ALA A 5 39.69 -80.83 0.65
C ALA A 5 40.19 -79.83 1.72
N SER A 6 41.42 -79.34 1.56
CA SER A 6 42.02 -78.40 2.51
C SER A 6 41.36 -77.02 2.47
N SER A 7 40.56 -76.70 3.50
CA SER A 7 39.94 -75.39 3.65
C SER A 7 40.99 -74.31 3.95
N HIS A 8 41.18 -73.34 3.06
CA HIS A 8 42.07 -72.21 3.29
C HIS A 8 41.52 -71.27 4.37
N LYS A 9 42.37 -70.88 5.34
CA LYS A 9 42.02 -69.96 6.43
C LYS A 9 41.56 -68.61 5.88
N LYS A 10 40.36 -68.17 6.27
CA LYS A 10 39.87 -66.81 5.96
C LYS A 10 40.73 -65.76 6.65
N HIS A 11 41.21 -64.77 5.89
CA HIS A 11 41.95 -63.64 6.44
C HIS A 11 41.09 -62.80 7.40
N ASN A 12 41.68 -62.42 8.53
CA ASN A 12 41.03 -61.59 9.54
C ASN A 12 40.77 -60.16 9.03
N ILE A 13 39.56 -59.67 9.27
CA ILE A 13 39.15 -58.31 8.89
C ILE A 13 39.78 -57.34 9.89
N SER A 14 40.51 -56.34 9.39
CA SER A 14 41.12 -55.30 10.24
C SER A 14 40.03 -54.52 10.99
N THR A 15 40.05 -54.58 12.33
CA THR A 15 39.10 -53.90 13.23
C THR A 15 39.55 -52.48 13.64
N SER A 16 40.82 -52.14 13.43
CA SER A 16 41.40 -50.83 13.78
C SER A 16 42.17 -50.20 12.61
N GLY A 17 42.33 -48.87 12.67
CA GLY A 17 43.06 -48.07 11.68
C GLY A 17 42.22 -47.52 10.52
N ARG A 18 42.86 -46.71 9.66
CA ARG A 18 42.25 -45.93 8.57
C ARG A 18 41.40 -46.76 7.60
N LYS A 19 41.72 -48.05 7.42
CA LYS A 19 40.97 -49.01 6.60
C LYS A 19 39.66 -49.46 7.26
N ALA A 20 39.65 -49.66 8.57
CA ALA A 20 38.43 -49.98 9.33
C ALA A 20 37.46 -48.78 9.38
N GLU A 21 37.99 -47.57 9.56
CA GLU A 21 37.18 -46.33 9.51
C GLU A 21 36.55 -46.08 8.14
N LYS A 22 37.28 -46.34 7.05
CA LYS A 22 36.73 -46.26 5.68
C LYS A 22 35.60 -47.27 5.45
N LYS A 23 35.69 -48.46 6.04
CA LYS A 23 34.66 -49.51 5.91
C LYS A 23 33.43 -49.18 6.76
N LYS A 24 33.60 -48.65 7.98
CA LYS A 24 32.51 -48.10 8.81
C LYS A 24 31.78 -46.93 8.13
N LYS A 25 32.51 -46.00 7.50
CA LYS A 25 31.91 -44.90 6.70
C LYS A 25 31.10 -45.38 5.49
N LYS A 26 31.41 -46.55 4.93
CA LYS A 26 30.64 -47.15 3.82
C LYS A 26 29.36 -47.86 4.28
N GLN A 27 29.29 -48.31 5.53
CA GLN A 27 28.13 -49.04 6.07
C GLN A 27 27.11 -48.15 6.79
N GLY A 28 27.47 -46.91 7.14
CA GLY A 28 26.63 -46.01 7.97
C GLY A 28 25.70 -45.05 7.23
N ASP A 29 25.78 -44.91 5.90
CA ASP A 29 24.90 -44.01 5.13
C ASP A 29 23.83 -44.82 4.41
N GLY A 30 22.67 -45.02 5.06
CA GLY A 30 21.49 -45.73 4.54
C GLY A 30 20.79 -45.04 3.36
N ASN A 31 21.49 -44.18 2.62
CA ASN A 31 20.99 -43.54 1.42
C ASN A 31 22.14 -43.56 0.40
N GLY A 32 22.03 -44.35 -0.67
CA GLY A 32 23.11 -44.63 -1.63
C GLY A 32 23.62 -43.43 -2.46
N ARG A 33 23.40 -42.19 -2.02
CA ARG A 33 23.89 -40.96 -2.64
C ARG A 33 25.18 -40.50 -1.94
N ASN A 34 26.25 -40.43 -2.72
CA ASN A 34 27.54 -39.91 -2.27
C ASN A 34 27.45 -38.42 -1.87
N GLN A 35 27.36 -38.14 -0.56
CA GLN A 35 27.20 -36.79 -0.01
C GLN A 35 28.29 -35.81 -0.48
N LYS A 36 29.50 -36.30 -0.79
CA LYS A 36 30.61 -35.49 -1.30
C LYS A 36 30.40 -34.98 -2.73
N ALA A 37 29.65 -35.71 -3.54
CA ALA A 37 29.30 -35.28 -4.90
C ALA A 37 28.26 -34.13 -4.90
N PHE A 38 27.50 -33.99 -3.80
CA PHE A 38 26.50 -32.92 -3.60
C PHE A 38 27.01 -31.78 -2.72
N ALA A 39 28.31 -31.73 -2.42
CA ALA A 39 28.90 -30.64 -1.66
C ALA A 39 28.93 -29.34 -2.48
N PHE A 40 28.64 -28.23 -1.82
CA PHE A 40 28.71 -26.90 -2.44
C PHE A 40 30.16 -26.54 -2.79
N THR A 41 30.36 -26.01 -4.00
CA THR A 41 31.68 -25.58 -4.51
C THR A 41 32.29 -24.43 -3.71
N SER A 42 31.46 -23.56 -3.10
CA SER A 42 31.94 -22.46 -2.27
C SER A 42 31.03 -22.25 -1.06
N VAL A 43 31.56 -22.58 0.12
CA VAL A 43 30.88 -22.44 1.41
C VAL A 43 30.50 -20.99 1.67
N LYS A 44 31.43 -20.04 1.47
CA LYS A 44 31.20 -18.61 1.72
C LYS A 44 30.11 -18.01 0.84
N LYS A 45 30.05 -18.40 -0.44
CA LYS A 45 28.98 -17.94 -1.36
C LYS A 45 27.63 -18.57 -1.01
N ALA A 46 27.62 -19.86 -0.65
CA ALA A 46 26.43 -20.56 -0.21
C ALA A 46 25.85 -19.92 1.07
N GLU A 47 26.70 -19.62 2.04
CA GLU A 47 26.31 -18.97 3.29
C GLU A 47 25.69 -17.58 3.06
N LYS A 48 26.33 -16.72 2.24
CA LYS A 48 25.79 -15.39 1.90
C LYS A 48 24.41 -15.49 1.23
N ARG A 49 24.25 -16.42 0.27
CA ARG A 49 22.96 -16.64 -0.41
C ARG A 49 21.90 -17.17 0.56
N PHE A 50 22.29 -18.10 1.43
CA PHE A 50 21.40 -18.65 2.45
C PHE A 50 20.93 -17.54 3.40
N ARG A 51 21.85 -16.72 3.94
CA ARG A 51 21.52 -15.61 4.84
C ARG A 51 20.58 -14.59 4.20
N HIS A 52 20.88 -14.13 2.98
CA HIS A 52 20.01 -13.21 2.25
C HIS A 52 18.64 -13.82 1.93
N LYS A 53 18.58 -15.10 1.58
CA LYS A 53 17.31 -15.80 1.34
C LYS A 53 16.49 -15.90 2.63
N GLN A 54 17.12 -16.25 3.75
CA GLN A 54 16.43 -16.31 5.05
C GLN A 54 15.93 -14.93 5.48
N GLU A 55 16.73 -13.87 5.31
CA GLU A 55 16.32 -12.49 5.59
C GLU A 55 15.10 -12.08 4.73
N LEU A 56 15.10 -12.41 3.44
CA LEU A 56 13.96 -12.15 2.56
C LEU A 56 12.72 -12.95 2.94
N LEU A 57 12.88 -14.21 3.35
CA LEU A 57 11.77 -15.04 3.82
C LEU A 57 11.19 -14.48 5.12
N GLU A 58 12.05 -14.07 6.05
CA GLU A 58 11.65 -13.47 7.31
C GLU A 58 10.89 -12.17 7.09
N LYS A 59 11.39 -11.27 6.23
CA LYS A 59 10.68 -10.02 5.85
C LYS A 59 9.33 -10.26 5.16
N LYS A 60 9.12 -11.44 4.56
CA LYS A 60 7.84 -11.80 3.94
C LYS A 60 6.84 -12.38 4.93
N LYS A 61 7.28 -12.88 6.09
CA LYS A 61 6.36 -13.39 7.11
C LYS A 61 5.57 -12.21 7.69
N HIS A 62 4.25 -12.29 7.60
CA HIS A 62 3.33 -11.33 8.17
C HIS A 62 2.32 -12.09 9.02
N ILE A 63 1.74 -11.40 10.02
CA ILE A 63 0.63 -11.94 10.80
C ILE A 63 -0.52 -12.24 9.83
N PRO A 64 -1.07 -13.47 9.80
CA PRO A 64 -2.21 -13.79 8.95
C PRO A 64 -3.43 -12.98 9.41
N VAL A 65 -4.01 -12.21 8.50
CA VAL A 65 -5.24 -11.44 8.74
C VAL A 65 -6.32 -12.02 7.84
N VAL A 66 -7.53 -12.17 8.39
CA VAL A 66 -8.69 -12.63 7.62
C VAL A 66 -9.15 -11.51 6.68
N ASP A 67 -9.16 -11.78 5.39
CA ASP A 67 -9.74 -10.89 4.38
C ASP A 67 -11.24 -11.20 4.25
N ARG A 68 -12.09 -10.21 4.52
CA ARG A 68 -13.56 -10.31 4.42
C ARG A 68 -14.12 -9.59 3.20
N SER A 69 -13.28 -9.21 2.24
CA SER A 69 -13.73 -8.53 1.04
C SER A 69 -14.63 -9.41 0.17
N ALA A 70 -15.70 -8.82 -0.37
CA ALA A 70 -16.61 -9.49 -1.29
C ALA A 70 -15.93 -9.77 -2.65
N VAL A 71 -16.48 -10.73 -3.41
CA VAL A 71 -15.99 -11.09 -4.75
C VAL A 71 -16.00 -9.89 -5.70
N GLU A 72 -17.06 -9.07 -5.61
CA GLU A 72 -17.10 -7.74 -6.23
C GLU A 72 -16.89 -6.68 -5.14
N PRO A 73 -15.69 -6.06 -5.07
CA PRO A 73 -15.42 -5.09 -4.02
C PRO A 73 -16.15 -3.77 -4.27
N PRO A 74 -16.53 -3.05 -3.18
CA PRO A 74 -17.02 -1.69 -3.31
C PRO A 74 -15.91 -0.78 -3.87
N PRO A 75 -16.26 0.40 -4.43
CA PRO A 75 -15.28 1.35 -4.95
C PRO A 75 -14.26 1.76 -3.87
N PHE A 76 -12.96 1.74 -4.12
CA PHE A 76 -11.98 2.16 -3.08
C PHE A 76 -12.09 3.64 -2.77
N VAL A 77 -12.01 4.03 -1.49
CA VAL A 77 -12.06 5.45 -1.11
C VAL A 77 -10.67 6.06 -1.18
N VAL A 78 -10.53 7.05 -2.06
CA VAL A 78 -9.32 7.88 -2.19
C VAL A 78 -9.63 9.26 -1.63
N ALA A 79 -9.05 9.55 -0.48
CA ALA A 79 -9.14 10.85 0.15
C ALA A 79 -8.07 11.79 -0.38
N VAL A 80 -8.45 13.01 -0.74
CA VAL A 80 -7.52 14.10 -1.09
C VAL A 80 -7.45 15.04 0.09
N VAL A 81 -6.31 15.03 0.77
CA VAL A 81 -6.08 15.74 2.03
C VAL A 81 -4.87 16.65 1.89
N GLY A 82 -4.94 17.81 2.49
CA GLY A 82 -3.86 18.80 2.48
C GLY A 82 -4.36 20.16 2.93
N PRO A 83 -3.43 21.12 3.05
CA PRO A 83 -3.75 22.41 3.61
C PRO A 83 -4.69 23.23 2.73
N ALA A 84 -5.13 24.38 3.25
CA ALA A 84 -5.92 25.31 2.47
C ALA A 84 -5.15 25.77 1.22
N LYS A 85 -5.85 25.94 0.09
CA LYS A 85 -5.31 26.50 -1.16
C LYS A 85 -4.21 25.69 -1.88
N VAL A 86 -3.89 24.46 -1.46
CA VAL A 86 -2.89 23.62 -2.17
C VAL A 86 -3.34 23.03 -3.52
N GLY A 87 -4.61 23.23 -3.91
CA GLY A 87 -5.17 22.71 -5.17
C GLY A 87 -5.87 21.34 -5.06
N LYS A 88 -6.46 21.02 -3.90
CA LYS A 88 -7.24 19.80 -3.64
C LYS A 88 -8.33 19.56 -4.69
N SER A 89 -9.25 20.51 -4.85
CA SER A 89 -10.32 20.41 -5.85
C SER A 89 -9.78 20.31 -7.27
N THR A 90 -8.72 21.05 -7.61
CA THR A 90 -8.07 21.00 -8.93
C THR A 90 -7.50 19.63 -9.24
N LEU A 91 -6.94 18.95 -8.24
CA LEU A 91 -6.43 17.59 -8.39
C LEU A 91 -7.56 16.60 -8.64
N VAL A 92 -8.65 16.68 -7.87
CA VAL A 92 -9.81 15.80 -8.06
C VAL A 92 -10.41 16.00 -9.45
N LYS A 93 -10.61 17.26 -9.89
CA LYS A 93 -11.08 17.57 -11.26
C LYS A 93 -10.17 16.96 -12.32
N SER A 94 -8.86 17.11 -12.17
CA SER A 94 -7.87 16.60 -13.12
C SER A 94 -7.86 15.06 -13.17
N LEU A 95 -7.98 14.40 -12.02
CA LEU A 95 -8.05 12.93 -11.92
C LEU A 95 -9.33 12.38 -12.52
N VAL A 96 -10.48 12.97 -12.18
CA VAL A 96 -11.77 12.58 -12.74
C VAL A 96 -11.77 12.77 -14.25
N LYS A 97 -11.36 13.94 -14.75
CA LYS A 97 -11.25 14.20 -16.19
C LYS A 97 -10.34 13.20 -16.90
N HIS A 98 -9.23 12.79 -16.28
CA HIS A 98 -8.36 11.77 -16.87
C HIS A 98 -9.02 10.39 -16.95
N MET A 99 -9.86 10.03 -15.97
CA MET A 99 -10.50 8.72 -15.88
C MET A 99 -11.82 8.63 -16.66
N SER A 100 -12.72 9.60 -16.51
CA SER A 100 -14.03 9.63 -17.18
C SER A 100 -14.01 10.31 -18.55
N LYS A 101 -12.97 11.10 -18.85
CA LYS A 101 -12.90 12.02 -20.01
C LYS A 101 -13.89 13.18 -19.96
N GLU A 102 -14.54 13.40 -18.82
CA GLU A 102 -15.51 14.48 -18.62
C GLU A 102 -14.94 15.59 -17.74
N THR A 103 -15.26 16.84 -18.08
CA THR A 103 -14.86 18.01 -17.29
C THR A 103 -15.89 18.33 -16.22
N LEU A 104 -15.48 18.30 -14.96
CA LEU A 104 -16.33 18.72 -13.82
C LEU A 104 -15.98 20.15 -13.38
N ASN A 105 -17.00 21.01 -13.31
CA ASN A 105 -16.83 22.41 -12.91
C ASN A 105 -16.82 22.60 -11.40
N ASN A 106 -17.80 22.03 -10.69
CA ASN A 106 -17.91 22.12 -9.24
C ASN A 106 -17.96 20.72 -8.65
N ILE A 107 -17.08 20.43 -7.71
CA ILE A 107 -17.05 19.17 -6.98
C ILE A 107 -17.64 19.43 -5.61
N LYS A 108 -18.69 18.68 -5.26
CA LYS A 108 -19.27 18.65 -3.93
C LYS A 108 -19.57 17.21 -3.59
N GLY A 109 -19.09 16.75 -2.45
CA GLY A 109 -19.27 15.36 -2.01
C GLY A 109 -18.34 14.36 -2.71
N PRO A 110 -18.58 13.06 -2.46
CA PRO A 110 -17.79 11.98 -3.05
C PRO A 110 -18.08 11.86 -4.56
N VAL A 111 -17.05 11.52 -5.34
CA VAL A 111 -17.18 11.30 -6.79
C VAL A 111 -16.65 9.92 -7.14
N THR A 112 -17.55 9.03 -7.56
CA THR A 112 -17.19 7.65 -7.93
C THR A 112 -16.94 7.55 -9.43
N VAL A 113 -15.76 7.07 -9.81
CA VAL A 113 -15.35 6.82 -11.20
C VAL A 113 -14.85 5.39 -11.39
N VAL A 114 -15.04 4.87 -12.61
CA VAL A 114 -14.50 3.58 -13.00
C VAL A 114 -13.04 3.76 -13.44
N SER A 115 -12.11 3.17 -12.70
CA SER A 115 -10.66 3.27 -12.97
C SER A 115 -10.17 2.21 -13.95
N GLY A 116 -10.82 1.05 -13.99
CA GLY A 116 -10.51 -0.05 -14.89
C GLY A 116 -11.57 -1.15 -14.82
N LYS A 117 -11.37 -2.26 -15.55
CA LYS A 117 -12.38 -3.31 -15.72
C LYS A 117 -12.94 -3.91 -14.42
N LYS A 118 -12.13 -3.97 -13.36
CA LYS A 118 -12.49 -4.59 -12.08
C LYS A 118 -12.44 -3.60 -10.90
N ARG A 119 -12.15 -2.32 -11.15
CA ARG A 119 -11.84 -1.36 -10.09
C ARG A 119 -12.58 -0.05 -10.30
N ARG A 120 -13.32 0.34 -9.27
CA ARG A 120 -13.96 1.64 -9.10
C ARG A 120 -13.26 2.38 -7.97
N VAL A 121 -13.23 3.70 -8.07
CA VAL A 121 -12.58 4.58 -7.11
C VAL A 121 -13.54 5.71 -6.77
N THR A 122 -13.73 5.97 -5.49
CA THR A 122 -14.47 7.13 -4.99
C THR A 122 -13.48 8.16 -4.48
N PHE A 123 -13.43 9.32 -5.13
CA PHE A 123 -12.65 10.45 -4.66
C PHE A 123 -13.45 11.26 -3.65
N ILE A 124 -12.86 11.56 -2.50
CA ILE A 124 -13.41 12.47 -1.51
C ILE A 124 -12.41 13.58 -1.22
N GLU A 125 -12.83 14.82 -1.35
CA GLU A 125 -12.03 15.98 -0.94
C GLU A 125 -12.25 16.25 0.54
N SER A 126 -11.18 16.44 1.32
CA SER A 126 -11.30 16.84 2.71
C SER A 126 -11.42 18.35 2.86
N ASN A 127 -12.35 18.77 3.73
CA ASN A 127 -12.29 20.10 4.32
C ASN A 127 -11.01 20.22 5.18
N CYS A 128 -10.64 21.45 5.54
CA CYS A 128 -9.51 21.73 6.44
C CYS A 128 -9.86 21.54 7.92
N ASP A 129 -11.07 21.08 8.25
CA ASP A 129 -11.50 20.88 9.63
C ASP A 129 -10.97 19.54 10.19
N ILE A 130 -10.52 19.58 11.44
CA ILE A 130 -10.01 18.39 12.14
C ILE A 130 -11.04 17.25 12.20
N ASN A 131 -12.33 17.58 12.39
CA ASN A 131 -13.40 16.57 12.45
C ASN A 131 -13.55 15.85 11.10
N SER A 132 -13.51 16.60 10.00
CA SER A 132 -13.54 16.04 8.65
C SER A 132 -12.31 15.15 8.40
N MET A 133 -11.14 15.56 8.89
CA MET A 133 -9.91 14.77 8.80
C MET A 133 -10.00 13.44 9.57
N ILE A 134 -10.59 13.44 10.76
CA ILE A 134 -10.81 12.24 11.59
C ILE A 134 -11.78 11.26 10.90
N ASP A 135 -12.88 11.76 10.35
CA ASP A 135 -13.87 10.90 9.69
C ASP A 135 -13.29 10.31 8.40
N ILE A 136 -12.60 11.14 7.62
CA ILE A 136 -11.93 10.70 6.39
C ILE A 136 -10.82 9.70 6.70
N SER A 137 -10.02 9.88 7.77
CA SER A 137 -8.95 8.94 8.10
C SER A 137 -9.49 7.54 8.41
N LYS A 138 -10.65 7.45 9.08
CA LYS A 138 -11.31 6.17 9.39
C LYS A 138 -11.84 5.48 8.15
N VAL A 139 -12.31 6.24 7.16
CA VAL A 139 -12.97 5.71 5.95
C VAL A 139 -11.99 5.47 4.79
N CYS A 140 -10.92 6.26 4.65
CA CYS A 140 -10.06 6.25 3.46
C CYS A 140 -9.21 4.97 3.32
N ASP A 141 -9.13 4.42 2.12
CA ASP A 141 -8.23 3.29 1.80
C ASP A 141 -6.88 3.81 1.31
N LEU A 142 -6.94 4.88 0.50
CA LEU A 142 -5.81 5.66 0.04
C LEU A 142 -5.97 7.11 0.48
N ALA A 143 -4.91 7.70 1.03
CA ALA A 143 -4.81 9.14 1.23
C ALA A 143 -3.79 9.74 0.26
N LEU A 144 -4.24 10.66 -0.58
CA LEU A 144 -3.39 11.55 -1.36
C LEU A 144 -3.10 12.79 -0.51
N LEU A 145 -1.90 12.84 0.07
CA LEU A 145 -1.45 13.96 0.89
C LEU A 145 -0.80 15.02 0.00
N LEU A 146 -1.48 16.16 -0.17
CA LEU A 146 -0.97 17.29 -0.92
C LEU A 146 -0.12 18.16 0.00
N VAL A 147 1.07 18.49 -0.49
CA VAL A 147 2.01 19.38 0.19
C VAL A 147 2.40 20.47 -0.81
N ASP A 148 2.37 21.72 -0.37
CA ASP A 148 2.92 22.82 -1.13
C ASP A 148 4.46 22.75 -1.10
N ALA A 149 5.11 22.72 -2.25
CA ALA A 149 6.56 22.68 -2.30
C ALA A 149 7.21 24.03 -1.93
N SER A 150 6.53 25.16 -2.15
CA SER A 150 7.02 26.50 -1.84
C SER A 150 7.04 26.76 -0.34
N PHE A 151 5.93 26.47 0.33
CA PHE A 151 5.81 26.62 1.79
C PHE A 151 6.46 25.44 2.55
N GLY A 152 6.27 24.22 2.06
CA GLY A 152 6.67 22.99 2.71
C GLY A 152 5.54 22.34 3.48
N PHE A 153 5.87 21.61 4.55
CA PHE A 153 4.88 20.92 5.37
C PHE A 153 4.19 21.86 6.36
N GLU A 154 2.87 21.87 6.33
CA GLU A 154 2.02 22.62 7.26
C GLU A 154 1.54 21.74 8.42
N MET A 155 1.13 22.36 9.52
CA MET A 155 0.64 21.64 10.71
C MET A 155 -0.54 20.71 10.38
N GLU A 156 -1.48 21.17 9.54
CA GLU A 156 -2.63 20.37 9.07
C GLU A 156 -2.21 19.01 8.47
N THR A 157 -1.08 18.97 7.74
CA THR A 157 -0.59 17.72 7.16
C THR A 157 -0.05 16.75 8.21
N PHE A 158 0.57 17.27 9.28
CA PHE A 158 1.07 16.44 10.38
C PHE A 158 -0.06 15.95 11.28
N GLU A 159 -1.06 16.79 11.54
CA GLU A 159 -2.25 16.42 12.29
C GLU A 159 -2.97 15.24 11.63
N PHE A 160 -3.20 15.31 10.32
CA PHE A 160 -3.80 14.21 9.58
C PHE A 160 -2.97 12.92 9.63
N LEU A 161 -1.64 13.03 9.51
CA LEU A 161 -0.74 11.87 9.60
C LEU A 161 -0.80 11.22 10.99
N ASN A 162 -0.83 12.01 12.05
CA ASN A 162 -0.92 11.52 13.42
C ASN A 162 -2.28 10.86 13.70
N ILE A 163 -3.36 11.45 13.21
CA ILE A 163 -4.71 10.86 13.28
C ILE A 163 -4.74 9.50 12.56
N CYS A 164 -4.13 9.42 11.38
CA CYS A 164 -4.01 8.17 10.63
C CYS A 164 -3.20 7.10 11.38
N GLN A 165 -2.14 7.48 12.08
CA GLN A 165 -1.36 6.55 12.91
C GLN A 165 -2.19 6.01 14.08
N ALA A 166 -3.04 6.83 14.70
CA ALA A 166 -3.90 6.42 15.80
C ALA A 166 -5.05 5.49 15.36
N HIS A 167 -5.72 5.78 14.24
CA HIS A 167 -6.88 5.00 13.77
C HIS A 167 -6.52 3.78 12.90
N GLY A 168 -5.27 3.68 12.47
CA GLY A 168 -4.79 2.63 11.59
C GLY A 168 -4.34 3.22 10.25
N PHE A 169 -3.05 3.08 9.97
CA PHE A 169 -2.40 3.81 8.90
C PHE A 169 -2.87 3.34 7.51
N PRO A 170 -3.63 4.18 6.75
CA PRO A 170 -4.04 3.84 5.39
C PRO A 170 -2.84 3.91 4.44
N ARG A 171 -3.04 3.57 3.18
CA ARG A 171 -1.99 3.77 2.19
C ARG A 171 -1.87 5.25 1.87
N ILE A 172 -0.71 5.84 2.13
CA ILE A 172 -0.45 7.26 1.85
C ILE A 172 0.43 7.42 0.62
N MET A 173 0.03 8.31 -0.30
CA MET A 173 0.85 8.81 -1.40
C MET A 173 0.97 10.32 -1.26
N GLY A 174 2.20 10.83 -1.33
CA GLY A 174 2.44 12.26 -1.30
C GLY A 174 2.32 12.87 -2.69
N VAL A 175 1.80 14.09 -2.77
CA VAL A 175 1.73 14.88 -4.00
C VAL A 175 2.29 16.27 -3.70
N LEU A 176 3.44 16.62 -4.31
CA LEU A 176 3.99 17.96 -4.24
C LEU A 176 3.37 18.84 -5.32
N THR A 177 2.86 20.00 -4.91
CA THR A 177 2.26 21.03 -5.77
C THR A 177 3.15 22.28 -5.80
N HIS A 178 2.77 23.27 -6.62
CA HIS A 178 3.42 24.59 -6.69
C HIS A 178 4.95 24.55 -6.94
N LEU A 179 5.38 23.65 -7.81
CA LEU A 179 6.79 23.52 -8.18
C LEU A 179 7.25 24.61 -9.18
N ASP A 180 6.29 25.28 -9.79
CA ASP A 180 6.41 26.42 -10.71
C ASP A 180 6.85 27.72 -10.02
N VAL A 181 6.59 27.86 -8.72
CA VAL A 181 7.03 29.02 -7.92
C VAL A 181 8.57 29.12 -7.86
N PHE A 182 9.28 28.00 -8.02
CA PHE A 182 10.73 27.97 -7.97
C PHE A 182 11.36 28.48 -9.27
N LYS A 183 11.94 29.69 -9.21
CA LYS A 183 12.71 30.27 -10.33
C LYS A 183 14.01 29.52 -10.64
N SER A 184 14.68 28.96 -9.63
CA SER A 184 15.97 28.25 -9.80
C SER A 184 15.82 26.74 -9.72
N LYS A 185 16.39 26.04 -10.72
CA LYS A 185 16.39 24.56 -10.81
C LYS A 185 17.18 23.91 -9.67
N GLU A 186 18.22 24.55 -9.16
CA GLU A 186 19.02 24.00 -8.06
C GLU A 186 18.25 24.05 -6.74
N LYS A 187 17.61 25.18 -6.46
CA LYS A 187 16.72 25.34 -5.29
C LYS A 187 15.58 24.32 -5.34
N LEU A 188 14.98 24.12 -6.51
CA LEU A 188 13.93 23.11 -6.72
C LEU A 188 14.43 21.69 -6.41
N LYS A 189 15.62 21.31 -6.90
CA LYS A 189 16.20 19.98 -6.61
C LYS A 189 16.47 19.80 -5.12
N LYS A 190 17.01 20.82 -4.44
CA LYS A 190 17.26 20.79 -3.00
C LYS A 190 15.96 20.67 -2.21
N ALA A 191 14.95 21.48 -2.52
CA ALA A 191 13.63 21.43 -1.89
C ALA A 191 12.95 20.07 -2.09
N LYS A 192 12.92 19.53 -3.31
CA LYS A 192 12.40 18.19 -3.61
C LYS A 192 13.09 17.10 -2.78
N LYS A 193 14.42 17.19 -2.61
CA LYS A 193 15.19 16.24 -1.80
C LYS A 193 14.83 16.37 -0.32
N THR A 194 14.82 17.58 0.24
CA THR A 194 14.48 17.82 1.64
C THR A 194 13.06 17.36 1.97
N LEU A 195 12.06 17.76 1.15
CA LEU A 195 10.66 17.36 1.34
C LEU A 195 10.46 15.86 1.21
N LYS A 196 11.18 15.22 0.28
CA LYS A 196 11.14 13.75 0.14
C LYS A 196 11.72 13.04 1.36
N HIS A 197 12.85 13.50 1.90
CA HIS A 197 13.43 12.92 3.11
C HIS A 197 12.52 13.11 4.32
N ARG A 198 11.92 14.30 4.47
CA ARG A 198 10.95 14.56 5.53
C ARG A 198 9.68 13.70 5.36
N PHE A 199 9.15 13.58 4.14
CA PHE A 199 8.02 12.69 3.88
C PHE A 199 8.32 11.23 4.25
N TRP A 200 9.55 10.77 4.04
CA TRP A 200 9.98 9.42 4.40
C TRP A 200 10.10 9.19 5.91
N SER A 201 10.52 10.20 6.68
CA SER A 201 10.58 10.09 8.14
C SER A 201 9.18 10.03 8.77
N GLU A 202 8.21 10.76 8.22
CA GLU A 202 6.85 10.86 8.79
C GLU A 202 5.93 9.68 8.41
N VAL A 203 6.10 9.13 7.21
CA VAL A 203 5.19 8.11 6.65
C VAL A 203 5.81 6.72 6.75
N TYR A 204 6.78 6.43 5.89
CA TYR A 204 7.66 5.28 5.96
C TYR A 204 8.78 5.46 4.94
N GLN A 205 9.93 4.84 5.21
CA GLN A 205 11.08 4.94 4.34
C GLN A 205 10.76 4.41 2.94
N GLY A 206 10.95 5.24 1.92
CA GLY A 206 10.67 4.88 0.54
C GLY A 206 9.22 5.09 0.09
N ALA A 207 8.41 5.81 0.87
CA ALA A 207 7.07 6.24 0.45
C ALA A 207 7.10 7.00 -0.89
N LYS A 208 6.05 6.83 -1.69
CA LYS A 208 5.95 7.41 -3.04
C LYS A 208 5.48 8.86 -2.96
N LEU A 209 6.25 9.73 -3.61
CA LEU A 209 5.99 11.15 -3.73
C LEU A 209 5.90 11.51 -5.21
N PHE A 210 4.79 12.10 -5.61
CA PHE A 210 4.54 12.60 -6.96
C PHE A 210 4.81 14.10 -7.02
N TYR A 211 5.18 14.58 -8.20
CA TYR A 211 5.49 15.98 -8.44
C TYR A 211 4.52 16.48 -9.50
N LEU A 212 3.65 17.42 -9.15
CA LEU A 212 2.79 18.11 -10.10
C LEU A 212 3.48 19.40 -10.49
N SER A 213 3.83 19.50 -11.77
CA SER A 213 4.77 20.52 -12.24
C SER A 213 4.18 21.93 -12.20
N ALA A 214 3.25 22.23 -13.10
CA ALA A 214 2.61 23.53 -13.24
C ALA A 214 1.15 23.35 -13.67
N LEU A 215 0.34 24.38 -13.44
CA LEU A 215 -1.03 24.45 -13.93
C LEU A 215 -1.03 25.08 -15.33
N VAL A 216 -1.69 24.42 -16.28
CA VAL A 216 -1.92 24.92 -17.64
C VAL A 216 -3.43 25.06 -17.82
N LYS A 217 -3.91 26.29 -18.04
CA LYS A 217 -5.35 26.59 -18.18
C LYS A 217 -6.20 26.07 -17.01
N GLY A 218 -5.69 26.17 -15.79
CA GLY A 218 -6.38 25.71 -14.58
C GLY A 218 -6.37 24.20 -14.35
N GLU A 219 -5.65 23.42 -15.18
CA GLU A 219 -5.51 21.98 -15.04
C GLU A 219 -4.06 21.56 -14.84
N TYR A 220 -3.84 20.44 -14.14
CA TYR A 220 -2.50 19.86 -14.03
C TYR A 220 -2.06 19.22 -15.36
N LEU A 221 -0.75 19.11 -15.56
CA LEU A 221 -0.17 18.44 -16.72
C LEU A 221 -0.69 17.00 -16.86
N LYS A 222 -1.21 16.69 -18.05
CA LYS A 222 -1.80 15.37 -18.36
C LYS A 222 -0.86 14.21 -18.06
N ASN A 223 0.45 14.37 -18.30
CA ASN A 223 1.44 13.31 -18.04
C ASN A 223 1.63 13.04 -16.54
N ASP A 224 1.67 14.10 -15.72
CA ASP A 224 1.82 13.97 -14.27
C ASP A 224 0.59 13.31 -13.66
N VAL A 225 -0.61 13.71 -14.11
CA VAL A 225 -1.90 13.12 -13.70
C VAL A 225 -2.03 11.67 -14.18
N LYS A 226 -1.62 11.36 -15.41
CA LYS A 226 -1.61 9.99 -15.95
C LYS A 226 -0.72 9.08 -15.12
N ASN A 227 0.45 9.55 -14.71
CA ASN A 227 1.35 8.81 -13.85
C ASN A 227 0.70 8.55 -12.48
N LEU A 228 0.17 9.58 -11.82
CA LEU A 228 -0.53 9.43 -10.54
C LEU A 228 -1.71 8.45 -10.65
N SER A 229 -2.56 8.61 -11.67
CA SER A 229 -3.72 7.78 -11.96
C SER A 229 -3.35 6.30 -12.16
N ARG A 230 -2.23 6.02 -12.86
CA ARG A 230 -1.71 4.66 -13.02
C ARG A 230 -1.35 4.03 -11.67
N PHE A 231 -0.74 4.78 -10.76
CA PHE A 231 -0.39 4.26 -9.43
C PHE A 231 -1.62 4.01 -8.56
N ILE A 232 -2.61 4.91 -8.59
CA ILE A 232 -3.89 4.71 -7.89
C ILE A 232 -4.57 3.42 -8.41
N SER A 233 -4.61 3.23 -9.73
CA SER A 233 -5.28 2.09 -10.36
C SER A 233 -4.67 0.73 -9.98
N VAL A 234 -3.35 0.67 -9.77
CA VAL A 234 -2.60 -0.57 -9.48
C VAL A 234 -2.45 -0.83 -7.97
N MET A 235 -2.81 0.13 -7.13
CA MET A 235 -2.53 0.08 -5.69
C MET A 235 -3.19 -1.13 -4.99
N LYS A 236 -2.46 -1.81 -4.12
CA LYS A 236 -3.02 -2.90 -3.29
C LYS A 236 -3.18 -2.42 -1.85
N PHE A 237 -4.37 -2.60 -1.32
CA PHE A 237 -4.72 -2.23 0.04
C PHE A 237 -4.48 -3.40 0.99
N ARG A 238 -4.09 -3.08 2.22
CA ARG A 238 -4.05 -4.05 3.32
C ARG A 238 -5.36 -3.90 4.09
N PRO A 239 -6.08 -4.99 4.41
CA PRO A 239 -7.27 -4.87 5.24
C PRO A 239 -6.88 -4.33 6.62
N LEU A 240 -7.51 -3.23 7.03
CA LEU A 240 -7.40 -2.70 8.38
C LEU A 240 -8.36 -3.49 9.29
N GLN A 241 -7.96 -3.69 10.55
CA GLN A 241 -8.72 -4.51 11.50
C GLN A 241 -10.13 -3.94 11.72
N TRP A 242 -10.25 -2.63 11.99
CA TRP A 242 -11.54 -1.96 12.18
C TRP A 242 -12.45 -2.10 10.97
N LYS A 243 -11.93 -1.81 9.77
CA LYS A 243 -12.69 -1.90 8.50
C LYS A 243 -13.15 -3.32 8.17
N SER A 244 -12.43 -4.34 8.65
CA SER A 244 -12.80 -5.73 8.42
C SER A 244 -13.81 -6.23 9.46
N MET A 245 -13.88 -5.59 10.63
CA MET A 245 -14.74 -6.02 11.75
C MET A 245 -16.09 -5.33 11.75
N HIS A 246 -16.18 -4.10 11.26
CA HIS A 246 -17.39 -3.28 11.34
C HIS A 246 -17.88 -2.88 9.94
N PRO A 247 -19.18 -3.08 9.65
CA PRO A 247 -19.77 -2.56 8.42
C PRO A 247 -19.87 -1.04 8.49
N TYR A 248 -19.60 -0.36 7.38
CA TYR A 248 -19.75 1.08 7.27
C TYR A 248 -20.21 1.50 5.87
N LEU A 249 -20.75 2.70 5.76
CA LEU A 249 -21.26 3.24 4.51
C LEU A 249 -20.79 4.68 4.35
N LEU A 250 -20.29 5.00 3.15
CA LEU A 250 -20.04 6.38 2.73
C LEU A 250 -21.24 6.82 1.90
N ALA A 251 -22.00 7.79 2.39
CA ALA A 251 -23.17 8.31 1.69
C ALA A 251 -22.75 9.16 0.48
N ASP A 252 -23.28 8.81 -0.68
CA ASP A 252 -23.07 9.50 -1.96
C ASP A 252 -24.20 10.52 -2.20
N ARG A 253 -25.44 10.11 -1.95
CA ARG A 253 -26.64 10.94 -2.10
C ARG A 253 -27.46 10.94 -0.82
N ILE A 254 -27.95 12.12 -0.47
CA ILE A 254 -28.81 12.36 0.69
C ILE A 254 -30.11 12.96 0.17
N GLU A 255 -31.25 12.38 0.57
CA GLU A 255 -32.58 12.88 0.23
C GLU A 255 -33.45 12.98 1.47
N ASP A 256 -34.22 14.05 1.57
CA ASP A 256 -35.23 14.25 2.60
C ASP A 256 -36.59 13.81 2.05
N LEU A 257 -37.20 12.78 2.65
CA LEU A 257 -38.50 12.23 2.26
C LEU A 257 -39.67 12.86 3.04
N THR A 258 -39.40 13.82 3.91
CA THR A 258 -40.42 14.43 4.77
C THR A 258 -41.43 15.21 3.94
N SER A 259 -42.73 15.06 4.24
CA SER A 259 -43.79 15.82 3.58
C SER A 259 -43.60 17.32 3.78
N GLN A 260 -43.73 18.09 2.70
CA GLN A 260 -43.59 19.56 2.72
C GLN A 260 -44.65 20.23 3.59
N GLU A 261 -45.83 19.62 3.75
CA GLU A 261 -46.89 20.15 4.62
C GLU A 261 -46.48 20.14 6.09
N LEU A 262 -45.85 19.05 6.54
CA LEU A 262 -45.33 18.94 7.90
C LEU A 262 -44.23 19.98 8.17
N ILE A 263 -43.34 20.19 7.18
CA ILE A 263 -42.29 21.21 7.26
C ILE A 263 -42.90 22.62 7.32
N ARG A 264 -43.98 22.88 6.58
CA ARG A 264 -44.69 24.17 6.61
C ARG A 264 -45.32 24.44 7.96
N VAL A 265 -45.97 23.44 8.56
CA VAL A 265 -46.65 23.57 9.86
C VAL A 265 -45.64 23.68 11.00
N ASN A 266 -44.57 22.87 10.96
CA ASN A 266 -43.49 22.92 11.95
C ASN A 266 -42.13 22.79 11.27
N PRO A 267 -41.35 23.89 11.14
CA PRO A 267 -40.05 23.83 10.48
C PRO A 267 -39.00 22.99 11.22
N LYS A 268 -39.22 22.71 12.51
CA LYS A 268 -38.35 21.89 13.38
C LYS A 268 -38.87 20.46 13.60
N CYS A 269 -39.78 19.98 12.75
CA CYS A 269 -40.25 18.60 12.85
C CYS A 269 -39.11 17.60 12.60
N ASP A 270 -39.24 16.40 13.17
CA ASP A 270 -38.36 15.28 12.85
C ASP A 270 -38.50 14.92 11.37
N ARG A 271 -37.37 14.75 10.69
CA ARG A 271 -37.30 14.51 9.25
C ARG A 271 -36.86 13.10 8.94
N THR A 272 -37.53 12.48 7.98
CA THR A 272 -37.14 11.17 7.45
C THR A 272 -36.15 11.37 6.32
N VAL A 273 -34.89 10.96 6.54
CA VAL A 273 -33.80 11.12 5.57
C VAL A 273 -33.37 9.76 5.04
N THR A 274 -33.22 9.66 3.72
CA THR A 274 -32.63 8.50 3.04
C THR A 274 -31.20 8.78 2.61
N LEU A 275 -30.32 7.83 2.89
CA LEU A 275 -28.90 7.88 2.54
C LEU A 275 -28.59 6.75 1.57
N TYR A 276 -28.11 7.11 0.38
CA TYR A 276 -27.67 6.14 -0.63
C TYR A 276 -26.15 6.06 -0.63
N GLY A 277 -25.60 4.85 -0.70
CA GLY A 277 -24.16 4.65 -0.76
C GLY A 277 -23.78 3.19 -0.93
N TYR A 278 -22.48 2.94 -1.07
CA TYR A 278 -21.94 1.58 -1.13
C TYR A 278 -21.65 1.05 0.28
N THR A 279 -22.13 -0.16 0.56
CA THR A 279 -21.80 -0.90 1.78
C THR A 279 -20.37 -1.44 1.71
N ARG A 280 -19.64 -1.35 2.82
CA ARG A 280 -18.21 -1.70 2.92
C ARG A 280 -17.93 -2.57 4.13
#